data_AF-A0A933KXB4-F1
#
_entry.id   AF-A0A933KXB4-F1
#
_cell.length_a   1.000
_cell.length_b   1.000
_cell.length_c   1.000
_cell.angle_alpha   90.00
_cell.angle_beta   90.00
_cell.angle_gamma   90.00
#
_symmetry.space_group_name_H-M   'P 1'
#
loop_
_entity.id
_entity.type
_entity.pdbx_description
1 polymer ?
#
loop_
_entity_poly.entity_id
_entity_poly.type
_entity_poly.pdbx_seq_one_letter_code
_entity_poly.pdbx_strand_id
1 'polypeptide(L)'
;MTLLMACALGATLLTQSPPVLIDSLAGRDSFERYCAGCHGSDGRGGGPVAAELRTRPADLTLVARRNNGAFPRDRVRDFITGTGRPLPAHGTIEMPVWGPMFRAFESDARVRERIANLVGYIETLQRSSTAGDDEGSRLFRAHCAGCHGADARGHGPEAGRLRRGPPDLTQFAARNGGMFPRERVYRIIDGRDVPAHGDRDMPIWGQVFGARPGGSDAAAAVKARIDAIVRYLEGIQERAG
;
A
#
# COMPACT_ATOMS: atom_id res chain seq x y z
N MET A 1 -74.56 32.17 -1.65
CA MET A 1 -73.73 31.14 -2.30
C MET A 1 -72.32 31.68 -2.42
N THR A 2 -71.48 31.29 -1.47
CA THR A 2 -70.08 31.71 -1.30
C THR A 2 -69.19 30.92 -2.26
N LEU A 3 -68.52 31.58 -3.21
CA LEU A 3 -67.44 30.98 -4.00
C LEU A 3 -66.12 31.16 -3.25
N LEU A 4 -65.54 30.07 -2.75
CA LEU A 4 -64.17 30.01 -2.25
C LEU A 4 -63.22 29.81 -3.44
N MET A 5 -62.39 30.81 -3.70
CA MET A 5 -61.32 30.75 -4.69
C MET A 5 -60.05 30.20 -4.02
N ALA A 6 -59.74 28.93 -4.27
CA ALA A 6 -58.51 28.30 -3.80
C ALA A 6 -57.33 28.70 -4.70
N CYS A 7 -56.44 29.53 -4.16
CA CYS A 7 -55.18 29.88 -4.82
C CYS A 7 -54.14 28.80 -4.50
N ALA A 8 -53.83 27.92 -5.44
CA ALA A 8 -52.77 26.93 -5.31
C ALA A 8 -51.42 27.59 -5.61
N LEU A 9 -50.65 27.89 -4.55
CA LEU A 9 -49.24 28.25 -4.65
C LEU A 9 -48.43 27.01 -5.04
N GLY A 10 -48.10 26.88 -6.31
CA GLY A 10 -47.16 25.88 -6.80
C GLY A 10 -45.75 26.17 -6.30
N ALA A 11 -45.27 25.40 -5.32
CA ALA A 11 -43.88 25.42 -4.91
C ALA A 11 -43.03 24.69 -5.97
N THR A 12 -42.36 25.45 -6.84
CA THR A 12 -41.28 24.92 -7.68
C THR A 12 -40.11 24.48 -6.79
N LEU A 13 -39.98 23.18 -6.60
CA LEU A 13 -38.78 22.56 -6.02
C LEU A 13 -37.62 22.74 -7.01
N LEU A 14 -36.76 23.73 -6.76
CA LEU A 14 -35.44 23.81 -7.39
C LEU A 14 -34.64 22.60 -6.93
N THR A 15 -34.38 21.66 -7.84
CA THR A 15 -33.45 20.56 -7.62
C THR A 15 -32.03 21.13 -7.57
N GLN A 16 -31.58 21.59 -6.41
CA GLN A 16 -30.18 21.95 -6.23
C GLN A 16 -29.34 20.68 -6.29
N SER A 17 -28.34 20.65 -7.18
CA SER A 17 -27.32 19.61 -7.16
C SER A 17 -26.71 19.56 -5.76
N PRO A 18 -26.44 18.37 -5.19
CA PRO A 18 -25.81 18.28 -3.88
C PRO A 18 -24.50 19.08 -3.92
N PRO A 19 -24.20 19.83 -2.85
CA PRO A 19 -22.98 20.63 -2.81
C PRO A 19 -21.77 19.73 -3.10
N VAL A 20 -20.85 20.24 -3.92
CA VAL A 20 -19.61 19.54 -4.31
C VAL A 20 -18.83 19.14 -3.06
N LEU A 21 -18.96 19.91 -1.98
CA LEU A 21 -18.41 19.62 -0.67
C LEU A 21 -19.46 19.21 0.36
N ILE A 22 -19.08 18.25 1.21
CA ILE A 22 -19.82 17.88 2.42
C ILE A 22 -19.42 18.78 3.59
N ASP A 23 -20.38 19.13 4.45
CA ASP A 23 -20.09 19.96 5.63
C ASP A 23 -19.25 19.24 6.68
N SER A 24 -19.44 17.92 6.82
CA SER A 24 -18.67 17.10 7.75
C SER A 24 -17.18 17.18 7.46
N LEU A 25 -16.40 17.46 8.51
CA LEU A 25 -14.93 17.41 8.49
C LEU A 25 -14.40 16.06 8.98
N ALA A 26 -15.26 15.10 9.34
CA ALA A 26 -14.83 13.79 9.75
C ALA A 26 -14.03 13.11 8.62
N GLY A 27 -12.94 12.45 9.00
CA GLY A 27 -12.03 11.83 8.04
C GLY A 27 -12.69 10.72 7.23
N ARG A 28 -13.52 9.90 7.90
CA ARG A 28 -14.33 8.86 7.25
C ARG A 28 -15.27 9.43 6.20
N ASP A 29 -16.02 10.47 6.53
CA ASP A 29 -17.02 11.04 5.62
C ASP A 29 -16.34 11.68 4.41
N SER A 30 -15.23 12.39 4.65
CA SER A 30 -14.41 12.96 3.57
C SER A 30 -13.82 11.86 2.69
N PHE A 31 -13.36 10.76 3.28
CA PHE A 31 -12.84 9.63 2.53
C PHE A 31 -13.92 8.98 1.65
N GLU A 32 -15.09 8.70 2.22
CA GLU A 32 -16.21 8.11 1.48
C GLU A 32 -16.64 8.99 0.32
N ARG A 33 -16.73 10.30 0.54
CA ARG A 33 -17.20 11.25 -0.48
C ARG A 33 -16.21 11.46 -1.62
N TYR A 34 -14.91 11.54 -1.31
CA TYR A 34 -13.90 12.02 -2.27
C TYR A 34 -12.91 10.94 -2.71
N CYS A 35 -12.67 9.93 -1.88
CA CYS A 35 -11.59 8.95 -2.08
C CYS A 35 -12.13 7.56 -2.47
N ALA A 36 -13.24 7.14 -1.88
CA ALA A 36 -13.78 5.78 -2.03
C ALA A 36 -14.19 5.44 -3.46
N GLY A 37 -14.53 6.43 -4.29
CA GLY A 37 -14.80 6.21 -5.72
C GLY A 37 -13.66 5.49 -6.45
N CYS A 38 -12.41 5.81 -6.10
CA CYS A 38 -11.21 5.15 -6.63
C CYS A 38 -10.66 4.10 -5.66
N HIS A 39 -10.52 4.44 -4.38
CA HIS A 39 -9.84 3.59 -3.41
C HIS A 39 -10.73 2.50 -2.79
N GLY A 40 -12.04 2.54 -3.02
CA GLY A 40 -13.02 1.72 -2.30
C GLY A 40 -13.23 2.22 -0.87
N SER A 41 -14.39 1.95 -0.28
CA SER A 41 -14.70 2.32 1.12
C SER A 41 -13.83 1.58 2.14
N ASP A 42 -13.23 0.46 1.74
CA ASP A 42 -12.24 -0.30 2.52
C ASP A 42 -10.78 0.15 2.28
N GLY A 43 -10.57 1.11 1.38
CA GLY A 43 -9.26 1.67 1.04
C GLY A 43 -8.32 0.74 0.28
N ARG A 44 -8.80 -0.40 -0.26
CA ARG A 44 -7.94 -1.41 -0.91
C ARG A 44 -7.59 -1.12 -2.36
N GLY A 45 -8.09 -0.01 -2.91
CA GLY A 45 -7.88 0.38 -4.29
C GLY A 45 -8.90 -0.21 -5.27
N GLY A 46 -10.01 -0.74 -4.76
CA GLY A 46 -11.06 -1.42 -5.53
C GLY A 46 -12.35 -0.62 -5.67
N GLY A 47 -12.26 0.72 -5.72
CA GLY A 47 -13.44 1.58 -5.90
C GLY A 47 -14.13 1.34 -7.24
N PRO A 48 -15.41 1.77 -7.39
CA PRO A 48 -16.21 1.51 -8.59
C PRO A 48 -15.56 1.99 -9.90
N VAL A 49 -14.73 3.04 -9.88
CA VAL A 49 -14.03 3.51 -11.09
C VAL A 49 -12.62 2.91 -11.25
N ALA A 50 -12.13 2.11 -10.29
CA ALA A 50 -10.74 1.65 -10.26
C ALA A 50 -10.34 0.81 -11.48
N ALA A 51 -11.29 0.08 -12.08
CA ALA A 51 -11.05 -0.77 -13.25
C ALA A 51 -10.86 0.04 -14.55
N GLU A 52 -11.32 1.29 -14.58
CA GLU A 52 -11.26 2.17 -15.75
C GLU A 52 -10.01 3.05 -15.77
N LEU A 53 -9.27 3.11 -14.66
CA LEU A 53 -8.06 3.90 -14.53
C LEU A 53 -6.86 3.17 -15.15
N ARG A 54 -5.98 3.94 -15.80
CA ARG A 54 -4.71 3.42 -16.33
C ARG A 54 -3.83 2.89 -15.20
N THR A 55 -3.77 3.63 -14.09
CA THR A 55 -3.02 3.23 -12.90
C THR A 55 -3.99 2.79 -11.81
N ARG A 56 -3.88 1.53 -11.38
CA ARG A 56 -4.70 1.03 -10.28
C ARG A 56 -4.50 1.90 -9.02
N PRO A 57 -5.56 2.35 -8.34
CA PRO A 57 -5.46 3.04 -7.07
C PRO A 57 -4.64 2.24 -6.04
N ALA A 58 -3.97 2.93 -5.12
CA ALA A 58 -3.18 2.28 -4.07
C ALA A 58 -4.08 1.55 -3.06
N ASP A 59 -3.68 0.35 -2.63
CA ASP A 59 -4.15 -0.24 -1.36
C ASP A 59 -3.56 0.60 -0.23
N LEU A 60 -4.40 1.46 0.34
CA LEU A 60 -4.07 2.40 1.40
C LEU A 60 -3.90 1.69 2.74
N THR A 61 -4.41 0.46 2.90
CA THR A 61 -4.28 -0.32 4.15
C THR A 61 -2.87 -0.84 4.39
N LEU A 62 -1.97 -0.66 3.41
CA LEU A 62 -0.59 -1.13 3.40
C LEU A 62 0.43 0.02 3.48
N VAL A 63 0.00 1.27 3.66
CA VAL A 63 0.90 2.44 3.67
C VAL A 63 1.94 2.30 4.78
N ALA A 64 1.54 2.02 6.02
CA ALA A 64 2.49 1.83 7.12
C ALA A 64 3.47 0.68 6.83
N ARG A 65 2.98 -0.45 6.28
CA ARG A 65 3.82 -1.59 5.92
C ARG A 65 4.88 -1.26 4.88
N ARG A 66 4.53 -0.49 3.84
CA ARG A 66 5.48 0.01 2.83
C ARG A 66 6.49 1.02 3.39
N ASN A 67 6.31 1.44 4.65
CA ASN A 67 7.12 2.43 5.35
C ASN A 67 7.65 1.88 6.68
N ASN A 68 8.15 0.64 6.67
CA ASN A 68 8.78 -0.04 7.81
C ASN A 68 7.84 -0.19 9.04
N GLY A 69 6.54 -0.33 8.81
CA GLY A 69 5.53 -0.43 9.87
C GLY A 69 5.10 0.92 10.45
N ALA A 70 5.76 2.03 10.09
CA ALA A 70 5.40 3.36 10.53
C ALA A 70 4.53 4.07 9.49
N PHE A 71 3.39 4.62 9.90
CA PHE A 71 2.55 5.42 9.00
C PHE A 71 3.19 6.80 8.77
N PRO A 72 3.60 7.15 7.53
CA PRO A 72 4.34 8.38 7.26
C PRO A 72 3.37 9.57 7.08
N ARG A 73 2.80 10.05 8.20
CA ARG A 73 1.74 11.09 8.19
C ARG A 73 2.04 12.29 7.30
N ASP A 74 3.24 12.85 7.42
CA ASP A 74 3.65 14.03 6.67
C ASP A 74 3.69 13.76 5.16
N ARG A 75 4.28 12.63 4.75
CA ARG A 75 4.33 12.22 3.34
C ARG A 75 2.93 12.00 2.76
N VAL A 76 2.02 11.39 3.53
CA VAL A 76 0.64 11.18 3.10
C VAL A 76 -0.10 12.52 2.94
N ARG A 77 0.04 13.42 3.92
CA ARG A 77 -0.49 14.79 3.82
C ARG A 77 0.01 15.48 2.56
N ASP A 78 1.33 15.51 2.37
CA ASP A 78 1.98 16.22 1.27
C ASP A 78 1.54 15.68 -0.10
N PHE A 79 1.37 14.36 -0.20
CA PHE A 79 0.86 13.70 -1.40
C PHE A 79 -0.60 14.09 -1.73
N ILE A 80 -1.48 14.22 -0.72
CA ILE A 80 -2.88 14.63 -0.89
C ILE A 80 -2.97 16.12 -1.26
N THR A 81 -2.16 16.97 -0.62
CA THR A 81 -2.15 18.42 -0.86
C THR A 81 -1.40 18.81 -2.13
N GLY A 82 -0.59 17.90 -2.68
CA GLY A 82 0.31 18.15 -3.82
C GLY A 82 1.53 18.99 -3.48
N THR A 83 1.83 19.17 -2.20
CA THR A 83 3.02 19.90 -1.77
C THR A 83 4.26 19.02 -1.97
N GLY A 84 5.30 19.54 -2.61
CA GLY A 84 6.58 18.81 -2.77
C GLY A 84 6.62 17.78 -3.90
N ARG A 85 5.65 17.76 -4.84
CA ARG A 85 5.69 16.89 -6.03
C ARG A 85 5.70 17.72 -7.33
N PRO A 86 6.65 17.51 -8.27
CA PRO A 86 6.51 18.05 -9.61
C PRO A 86 5.30 17.39 -10.29
N LEU A 87 4.34 18.21 -10.73
CA LEU A 87 3.19 17.73 -11.48
C LEU A 87 3.60 17.50 -12.95
N PRO A 88 3.08 16.45 -13.61
CA PRO A 88 3.29 16.28 -15.04
C PRO A 88 2.85 17.53 -15.81
N ALA A 89 3.67 17.99 -16.76
CA ALA A 89 3.34 19.14 -17.61
C ALA A 89 2.22 18.82 -18.61
N HIS A 90 2.01 17.54 -18.92
CA HIS A 90 0.96 17.07 -19.83
C HIS A 90 0.37 15.73 -19.35
N GLY A 91 -0.85 15.43 -19.78
CA GLY A 91 -1.61 14.24 -19.39
C GLY A 91 -2.53 14.49 -18.19
N THR A 92 -3.45 13.55 -17.95
CA THR A 92 -4.39 13.63 -16.84
C THR A 92 -3.77 13.12 -15.55
N ILE A 93 -3.98 13.83 -14.45
CA ILE A 93 -3.65 13.36 -13.11
C ILE A 93 -4.85 12.57 -12.59
N GLU A 94 -4.77 11.25 -12.60
CA GLU A 94 -5.88 10.36 -12.18
C GLU A 94 -6.23 10.54 -10.70
N MET A 95 -5.22 10.82 -9.85
CA MET A 95 -5.44 11.21 -8.46
C MET A 95 -5.39 12.74 -8.31
N PRO A 96 -6.51 13.42 -8.03
CA PRO A 96 -6.55 14.87 -7.96
C PRO A 96 -5.60 15.44 -6.90
N VAL A 97 -5.16 16.67 -7.14
CA VAL A 97 -4.48 17.45 -6.10
C VAL A 97 -5.56 18.10 -5.23
N TRP A 98 -5.85 17.48 -4.09
CA TRP A 98 -7.01 17.83 -3.26
C TRP A 98 -6.87 19.16 -2.52
N GLY A 99 -5.64 19.59 -2.22
CA GLY A 99 -5.37 20.85 -1.52
C GLY A 99 -5.99 22.08 -2.23
N PRO A 100 -5.62 22.37 -3.48
CA PRO A 100 -6.24 23.43 -4.28
C PRO A 100 -7.74 23.21 -4.51
N MET A 101 -8.19 21.96 -4.68
CA MET A 101 -9.61 21.66 -4.91
C MET A 101 -10.48 22.05 -3.70
N PHE A 102 -10.07 21.74 -2.48
CA PHE A 102 -10.80 22.17 -1.28
C PHE A 102 -10.71 23.68 -1.06
N ARG A 103 -9.54 24.30 -1.30
CA ARG A 103 -9.37 25.76 -1.19
C ARG A 103 -10.25 26.58 -2.14
N ALA A 104 -10.71 25.99 -3.24
CA ALA A 104 -11.64 26.66 -4.14
C ALA A 104 -13.02 26.94 -3.50
N PHE A 105 -13.35 26.25 -2.40
CA PHE A 105 -14.69 26.28 -1.81
C PHE A 105 -14.69 26.37 -0.27
N GLU A 106 -13.54 26.23 0.41
CA GLU A 106 -13.41 26.31 1.87
C GLU A 106 -12.30 27.28 2.29
N SER A 107 -12.39 27.80 3.51
CA SER A 107 -11.30 28.57 4.12
C SER A 107 -10.09 27.69 4.39
N ASP A 108 -8.89 28.27 4.38
CA ASP A 108 -7.64 27.54 4.66
C ASP A 108 -7.67 26.78 5.99
N ALA A 109 -8.36 27.31 7.00
CA ALA A 109 -8.54 26.65 8.28
C ALA A 109 -9.34 25.33 8.14
N ARG A 110 -10.50 25.36 7.46
CA ARG A 110 -11.29 24.14 7.19
C ARG A 110 -10.53 23.15 6.32
N VAL A 111 -9.78 23.63 5.32
CA VAL A 111 -8.95 22.75 4.48
C VAL A 111 -7.89 22.03 5.31
N ARG A 112 -7.18 22.74 6.20
CA ARG A 112 -6.18 22.11 7.09
C ARG A 112 -6.81 21.03 7.98
N GLU A 113 -7.97 21.32 8.55
CA GLU A 113 -8.68 20.38 9.43
C GLU A 113 -9.18 19.15 8.65
N ARG A 114 -9.82 19.35 7.49
CA ARG A 114 -10.28 18.26 6.60
C ARG A 114 -9.13 17.34 6.21
N ILE A 115 -8.01 17.90 5.80
CA ILE A 115 -6.82 17.13 5.42
C ILE A 115 -6.25 16.37 6.62
N ALA A 116 -6.14 17.00 7.79
CA ALA A 116 -5.66 16.35 9.00
C ALA A 116 -6.54 15.15 9.40
N ASN A 117 -7.86 15.34 9.36
CA ASN A 117 -8.84 14.29 9.66
C ASN A 117 -8.81 13.17 8.62
N LEU A 118 -8.68 13.50 7.34
CA LEU A 118 -8.54 12.52 6.26
C LEU A 118 -7.27 11.67 6.43
N VAL A 119 -6.12 12.30 6.72
CA VAL A 119 -4.87 11.58 7.02
C VAL A 119 -5.02 10.69 8.24
N GLY A 120 -5.67 11.18 9.30
CA GLY A 120 -5.98 10.39 10.49
C GLY A 120 -6.86 9.18 10.16
N TYR A 121 -7.88 9.34 9.33
CA TYR A 121 -8.71 8.21 8.91
C TYR A 121 -7.93 7.18 8.09
N ILE A 122 -7.11 7.61 7.13
CA ILE A 122 -6.24 6.71 6.35
C ILE A 122 -5.29 5.95 7.29
N GLU A 123 -4.78 6.57 8.35
CA GLU A 123 -3.99 5.89 9.38
C GLU A 123 -4.80 4.80 10.11
N THR A 124 -6.08 5.02 10.39
CA THR A 124 -6.94 3.96 10.99
C THR A 124 -7.22 2.80 10.04
N LEU A 125 -7.08 3.00 8.71
CA LEU A 125 -7.20 1.94 7.72
C LEU A 125 -5.97 1.03 7.67
N GLN A 126 -4.87 1.40 8.32
CA GLN A 126 -3.66 0.58 8.30
C GLN A 126 -3.98 -0.75 8.97
N ARG A 127 -3.83 -1.84 8.21
CA ARG A 127 -3.89 -3.17 8.80
C ARG A 127 -2.74 -3.24 9.80
N SER A 128 -3.06 -3.52 11.07
CA SER A 128 -2.06 -3.94 12.05
C SER A 128 -1.20 -5.01 11.40
N SER A 129 0.11 -4.91 11.55
CA SER A 129 0.95 -6.06 11.27
C SER A 129 0.40 -7.20 12.10
N THR A 130 -0.04 -8.28 11.45
CA THR A 130 -0.18 -9.51 12.21
C THR A 130 1.23 -9.86 12.71
N ALA A 131 1.36 -10.55 13.84
CA ALA A 131 2.68 -10.95 14.35
C ALA A 131 3.55 -11.65 13.28
N GLY A 132 2.92 -12.29 12.27
CA GLY A 132 3.59 -12.91 11.13
C GLY A 132 4.06 -11.96 10.01
N ASP A 133 3.53 -10.74 9.91
CA ASP A 133 3.91 -9.72 8.92
C ASP A 133 5.14 -8.92 9.38
N ASP A 134 5.24 -8.65 10.68
CA ASP A 134 6.47 -8.08 11.28
C ASP A 134 7.60 -9.10 11.30
N GLU A 135 7.26 -10.37 11.56
CA GLU A 135 8.24 -11.45 11.60
C GLU A 135 8.96 -11.61 10.26
N GLY A 136 8.23 -11.58 9.13
CA GLY A 136 8.83 -11.69 7.80
C GLY A 136 9.83 -10.56 7.51
N SER A 137 9.44 -9.32 7.81
CA SER A 137 10.31 -8.15 7.62
C SER A 137 11.52 -8.17 8.57
N ARG A 138 11.31 -8.59 9.83
CA ARG A 138 12.38 -8.73 10.82
C ARG A 138 13.39 -9.81 10.43
N LEU A 139 12.90 -10.98 10.00
CA LEU A 139 13.73 -12.06 9.50
C LEU A 139 14.50 -11.63 8.25
N PHE A 140 13.84 -10.93 7.31
CA PHE A 140 14.50 -10.40 6.12
C PHE A 140 15.63 -9.43 6.48
N ARG A 141 15.40 -8.46 7.38
CA ARG A 141 16.44 -7.54 7.84
C ARG A 141 17.61 -8.26 8.51
N ALA A 142 17.32 -9.25 9.34
CA ALA A 142 18.34 -9.98 10.10
C ALA A 142 19.19 -10.92 9.22
N HIS A 143 18.61 -11.49 8.17
CA HIS A 143 19.22 -12.60 7.43
C HIS A 143 19.51 -12.30 5.96
N CYS A 144 18.74 -11.43 5.32
CA CYS A 144 18.78 -11.20 3.87
C CYS A 144 19.35 -9.84 3.49
N ALA A 145 19.09 -8.80 4.30
CA ALA A 145 19.44 -7.41 3.96
C ALA A 145 20.94 -7.14 3.83
N GLY A 146 21.81 -7.95 4.46
CA GLY A 146 23.27 -7.84 4.28
C GLY A 146 23.70 -7.97 2.82
N CYS A 147 23.00 -8.80 2.03
CA CYS A 147 23.23 -8.93 0.59
C CYS A 147 22.18 -8.15 -0.22
N HIS A 148 20.90 -8.29 0.11
CA HIS A 148 19.82 -7.72 -0.70
C HIS A 148 19.50 -6.24 -0.42
N GLY A 149 20.09 -5.64 0.62
CA GLY A 149 19.76 -4.29 1.06
C GLY A 149 18.50 -4.25 1.93
N ALA A 150 18.35 -3.21 2.74
CA ALA A 150 17.16 -2.99 3.56
C ALA A 150 15.90 -2.69 2.72
N ASP A 151 16.10 -2.18 1.51
CA ASP A 151 15.08 -1.93 0.49
C ASP A 151 14.83 -3.13 -0.43
N ALA A 152 15.55 -4.24 -0.23
CA ALA A 152 15.50 -5.46 -1.02
C ALA A 152 15.87 -5.31 -2.51
N ARG A 153 16.55 -4.23 -2.90
CA ARG A 153 16.88 -3.95 -4.31
C ARG A 153 18.17 -4.60 -4.81
N GLY A 154 18.86 -5.36 -3.96
CA GLY A 154 20.09 -6.07 -4.31
C GLY A 154 21.39 -5.33 -3.99
N HIS A 155 21.30 -4.17 -3.32
CA HIS A 155 22.43 -3.29 -3.04
C HIS A 155 22.87 -3.34 -1.57
N GLY A 156 22.84 -4.52 -0.96
CA GLY A 156 23.30 -4.69 0.43
C GLY A 156 24.81 -4.47 0.56
N PRO A 157 25.30 -4.18 1.78
CA PRO A 157 26.72 -3.90 2.02
C PRO A 157 27.67 -5.04 1.57
N GLU A 158 27.21 -6.29 1.59
CA GLU A 158 27.99 -7.45 1.15
C GLU A 158 27.77 -7.79 -0.34
N ALA A 159 26.86 -7.11 -1.05
CA ALA A 159 26.49 -7.45 -2.43
C ALA A 159 27.68 -7.45 -3.40
N GLY A 160 28.62 -6.50 -3.22
CA GLY A 160 29.81 -6.38 -4.07
C GLY A 160 30.85 -7.48 -3.88
N ARG A 161 30.67 -8.36 -2.89
CA ARG A 161 31.59 -9.48 -2.60
C ARG A 161 31.13 -10.79 -3.21
N LEU A 162 29.91 -10.84 -3.75
CA LEU A 162 29.33 -12.04 -4.35
C LEU A 162 29.80 -12.21 -5.80
N ARG A 163 29.88 -13.46 -6.28
CA ARG A 163 30.25 -13.73 -7.68
C ARG A 163 29.16 -13.23 -8.64
N ARG A 164 27.90 -13.37 -8.22
CA ARG A 164 26.75 -12.79 -8.89
C ARG A 164 25.97 -11.94 -7.88
N GLY A 165 25.81 -10.66 -8.20
CA GLY A 165 25.05 -9.73 -7.37
C GLY A 165 23.61 -10.20 -7.12
N PRO A 166 23.04 -9.93 -5.94
CA PRO A 166 21.66 -10.28 -5.66
C PRO A 166 20.70 -9.53 -6.58
N PRO A 167 19.62 -10.17 -7.06
CA PRO A 167 18.63 -9.47 -7.87
C PRO A 167 17.84 -8.47 -7.04
N ASP A 168 17.30 -7.46 -7.72
CA ASP A 168 16.22 -6.63 -7.17
C ASP A 168 14.97 -7.49 -6.92
N LEU A 169 14.70 -7.73 -5.64
CA LEU A 169 13.60 -8.59 -5.19
C LEU A 169 12.25 -7.90 -5.34
N THR A 170 12.20 -6.57 -5.49
CA THR A 170 10.96 -5.80 -5.62
C THR A 170 10.33 -5.94 -7.01
N GLN A 171 11.07 -6.49 -7.98
CA GLN A 171 10.66 -6.58 -9.39
C GLN A 171 10.13 -7.98 -9.79
N PHE A 172 10.00 -8.91 -8.84
CA PHE A 172 9.60 -10.29 -9.17
C PHE A 172 8.21 -10.36 -9.78
N ALA A 173 7.22 -9.63 -9.26
CA ALA A 173 5.88 -9.62 -9.84
C ALA A 173 5.91 -9.08 -11.29
N ALA A 174 6.56 -7.94 -11.52
CA ALA A 174 6.68 -7.35 -12.86
C ALA A 174 7.33 -8.33 -13.87
N ARG A 175 8.40 -9.03 -13.47
CA ARG A 175 9.09 -10.02 -14.29
C ARG A 175 8.32 -11.33 -14.51
N ASN A 176 7.21 -11.54 -13.80
CA ASN A 176 6.39 -12.75 -13.87
C ASN A 176 4.93 -12.42 -14.22
N GLY A 177 4.72 -11.50 -15.16
CA GLY A 177 3.39 -11.17 -15.68
C GLY A 177 2.49 -10.47 -14.68
N GLY A 178 3.07 -9.70 -13.76
CA GLY A 178 2.36 -9.01 -12.68
C GLY A 178 2.04 -9.89 -11.48
N MET A 179 2.40 -11.18 -11.49
CA MET A 179 2.14 -12.12 -10.40
C MET A 179 3.43 -12.47 -9.65
N PHE A 180 3.41 -12.39 -8.32
CA PHE A 180 4.54 -12.80 -7.51
C PHE A 180 4.69 -14.34 -7.50
N PRO A 181 5.85 -14.91 -7.89
CA PRO A 181 6.01 -16.35 -8.03
C PRO A 181 6.28 -17.02 -6.67
N ARG A 182 5.29 -17.01 -5.78
CA ARG A 182 5.39 -17.38 -4.36
C ARG A 182 6.12 -18.71 -4.10
N GLU A 183 5.68 -19.77 -4.76
CA GLU A 183 6.24 -21.13 -4.58
C GLU A 183 7.69 -21.22 -5.04
N ARG A 184 8.04 -20.55 -6.15
CA ARG A 184 9.42 -20.51 -6.63
C ARG A 184 10.32 -19.78 -5.64
N VAL A 185 9.87 -18.65 -5.11
CA VAL A 185 10.63 -17.87 -4.12
C VAL A 185 10.80 -18.67 -2.82
N TYR A 186 9.73 -19.32 -2.35
CA TYR A 186 9.80 -20.20 -1.18
C TYR A 186 10.90 -21.26 -1.35
N ARG A 187 10.89 -22.00 -2.48
CA ARG A 187 11.88 -23.07 -2.73
C ARG A 187 13.32 -22.55 -2.82
N ILE A 188 13.52 -21.37 -3.39
CA ILE A 188 14.85 -20.73 -3.45
C ILE A 188 15.35 -20.36 -2.05
N ILE A 189 14.50 -19.78 -1.21
CA ILE A 189 14.86 -19.42 0.16
C ILE A 189 15.13 -20.68 0.98
N ASP A 190 14.23 -21.67 0.92
CA ASP A 190 14.39 -22.95 1.59
C ASP A 190 15.73 -23.59 1.20
N GLY A 191 15.97 -23.73 -0.11
CA GLY A 191 17.24 -24.14 -0.68
C GLY A 191 17.59 -25.61 -0.51
N ARG A 192 16.84 -26.39 0.30
CA ARG A 192 17.10 -27.82 0.53
C ARG A 192 16.90 -28.68 -0.71
N ASP A 193 15.98 -28.29 -1.58
CA ASP A 193 15.62 -29.03 -2.81
C ASP A 193 16.09 -28.32 -4.11
N VAL A 194 16.96 -27.31 -4.00
CA VAL A 194 17.54 -26.61 -5.15
C VAL A 194 18.90 -27.25 -5.49
N PRO A 195 19.07 -27.87 -6.67
CA PRO A 195 20.35 -28.48 -7.04
C PRO A 195 21.49 -27.45 -6.99
N ALA A 196 22.48 -27.73 -6.15
CA ALA A 196 23.69 -26.92 -6.10
C ALA A 196 24.67 -27.41 -7.17
N HIS A 197 25.09 -26.51 -8.06
CA HIS A 197 26.30 -26.69 -8.86
C HIS A 197 27.24 -25.51 -8.57
N GLY A 198 28.38 -25.79 -7.93
CA GLY A 198 29.38 -24.81 -7.51
C GLY A 198 29.14 -24.18 -6.13
N ASP A 199 29.98 -23.20 -5.78
CA ASP A 199 29.83 -22.41 -4.55
C ASP A 199 28.57 -21.56 -4.65
N ARG A 200 27.60 -21.81 -3.78
CA ARG A 200 26.37 -21.04 -3.73
C ARG A 200 26.53 -19.88 -2.76
N ASP A 201 26.45 -18.65 -3.29
CA ASP A 201 26.51 -17.42 -2.49
C ASP A 201 25.29 -17.25 -1.55
N MET A 202 24.10 -17.75 -1.93
CA MET A 202 22.88 -17.68 -1.11
C MET A 202 22.74 -18.89 -0.16
N PRO A 203 22.63 -18.71 1.16
CA PRO A 203 22.55 -19.83 2.13
C PRO A 203 21.34 -20.78 1.96
N ILE A 204 21.40 -22.03 2.48
CA ILE A 204 20.23 -22.94 2.56
C ILE A 204 19.49 -22.47 3.81
N TRP A 205 18.55 -21.52 3.68
CA TRP A 205 17.89 -20.97 4.87
C TRP A 205 17.00 -21.99 5.58
N GLY A 206 16.51 -23.02 4.87
CA GLY A 206 15.80 -24.14 5.48
C GLY A 206 16.62 -24.90 6.53
N GLN A 207 17.94 -24.95 6.37
CA GLN A 207 18.86 -25.53 7.36
C GLN A 207 19.20 -24.52 8.47
N VAL A 208 19.48 -23.27 8.10
CA VAL A 208 19.82 -22.20 9.06
C VAL A 208 18.69 -21.97 10.06
N PHE A 209 17.44 -21.92 9.61
CA PHE A 209 16.28 -21.76 10.50
C PHE A 209 15.93 -23.04 11.27
N GLY A 210 16.46 -24.20 10.86
CA GLY A 210 16.19 -25.50 11.46
C GLY A 210 17.15 -25.89 12.58
N ALA A 211 18.24 -25.15 12.78
CA ALA A 211 19.36 -25.53 13.66
C ALA A 211 19.07 -25.50 15.19
N ARG A 212 17.81 -25.55 15.64
CA ARG A 212 17.49 -25.76 17.07
C ARG A 212 17.27 -27.26 17.34
N PRO A 213 18.07 -27.91 18.20
CA PRO A 213 17.89 -29.33 18.51
C PRO A 213 16.56 -29.61 19.25
N GLY A 214 15.86 -30.68 18.86
CA GLY A 214 14.97 -31.42 19.77
C GLY A 214 13.45 -31.15 19.74
N GLY A 215 12.87 -30.58 18.69
CA GLY A 215 11.40 -30.41 18.62
C GLY A 215 10.78 -30.98 17.34
N SER A 216 9.71 -31.76 17.46
CA SER A 216 8.82 -32.14 16.35
C SER A 216 8.24 -30.92 15.61
N ASP A 217 8.32 -29.74 16.23
CA ASP A 217 7.91 -28.44 15.68
C ASP A 217 8.96 -27.80 14.74
N ALA A 218 10.15 -28.39 14.55
CA ALA A 218 11.23 -27.76 13.82
C ALA A 218 10.90 -27.52 12.33
N ALA A 219 10.35 -28.51 11.62
CA ALA A 219 10.03 -28.38 10.20
C ALA A 219 8.87 -27.39 9.96
N ALA A 220 7.82 -27.45 10.79
CA ALA A 220 6.70 -26.51 10.73
C ALA A 220 7.15 -25.08 11.05
N ALA A 221 8.03 -24.89 12.04
CA ALA A 221 8.57 -23.59 12.39
C ALA A 221 9.51 -23.04 11.30
N VAL A 222 10.34 -23.87 10.67
CA VAL A 222 11.14 -23.48 9.49
C VAL A 222 10.23 -23.02 8.37
N LYS A 223 9.21 -23.82 8.03
CA LYS A 223 8.22 -23.46 7.02
C LYS A 223 7.56 -22.13 7.35
N ALA A 224 7.11 -21.93 8.59
CA ALA A 224 6.45 -20.70 9.02
C ALA A 224 7.34 -19.45 8.87
N ARG A 225 8.63 -19.56 9.19
CA ARG A 225 9.61 -18.47 9.01
C ARG A 225 9.85 -18.13 7.55
N ILE A 226 10.05 -19.15 6.70
CA ILE A 226 10.21 -18.95 5.26
C ILE A 226 8.94 -18.34 4.68
N ASP A 227 7.77 -18.85 5.05
CA ASP A 227 6.48 -18.32 4.61
C ASP A 227 6.28 -16.85 5.01
N ALA A 228 6.76 -16.44 6.19
CA ALA A 228 6.74 -15.05 6.64
C ALA A 228 7.62 -14.15 5.76
N ILE A 229 8.85 -14.58 5.46
CA ILE A 229 9.75 -13.85 4.55
C ILE A 229 9.12 -13.76 3.15
N VAL A 230 8.56 -14.85 2.64
CA VAL A 230 7.90 -14.88 1.32
C VAL A 230 6.71 -13.94 1.28
N ARG A 231 5.87 -13.90 2.33
CA ARG A 231 4.77 -12.90 2.44
C ARG A 231 5.30 -11.47 2.46
N TYR A 232 6.38 -11.20 3.18
CA TYR A 232 7.01 -9.88 3.18
C TYR A 232 7.49 -9.48 1.78
N LEU A 233 8.21 -10.38 1.09
CA LEU A 233 8.70 -10.15 -0.27
C LEU A 233 7.54 -9.91 -1.26
N GLU A 234 6.46 -10.66 -1.15
CA GLU A 234 5.24 -10.46 -1.94
C GLU A 234 4.62 -9.06 -1.72
N GLY A 235 4.66 -8.56 -0.48
CA GLY A 235 4.11 -7.26 -0.12
C GLY A 235 4.92 -6.03 -0.57
N ILE A 236 6.21 -6.21 -0.88
CA ILE A 236 7.12 -5.12 -1.29
C ILE A 236 7.30 -5.03 -2.82
N GLN A 237 6.52 -5.79 -3.59
CA GLN A 237 6.61 -5.75 -5.05
C GLN A 237 6.22 -4.39 -5.60
N GLU A 238 7.04 -3.86 -6.51
CA GLU A 238 6.74 -2.67 -7.28
C GLU A 238 5.71 -3.00 -8.36
N ARG A 239 4.94 -1.98 -8.74
CA ARG A 239 3.97 -2.11 -9.82
C ARG A 239 4.71 -2.17 -11.15
N ALA A 240 4.22 -2.99 -12.07
CA ALA A 240 4.63 -2.86 -13.47
C ALA A 240 4.26 -1.44 -13.93
N GLY A 241 5.27 -0.68 -14.36
CA GLY A 241 5.10 0.65 -14.96
C GLY A 241 4.56 0.59 -16.37
#